data_AF-A0A7H8MD52-F1
#
_entry.id   AF-A0A7H8MD52-F1
#
_cell.length_a   1.000
_cell.length_b   1.000
_cell.length_c   1.000
_cell.angle_alpha   90.00
_cell.angle_beta   90.00
_cell.angle_gamma   90.00
#
_symmetry.space_group_name_H-M   'P 1'
#
loop_
_entity.id
_entity.type
_entity.pdbx_description
1 polymer ?
#
loop_
_entity_poly.entity_id
_entity_poly.type
_entity_poly.pdbx_seq_one_letter_code
_entity_poly.pdbx_strand_id
1 'polypeptide(L)'
;MLGLVVLAVVVPEQYKLFDRVLMVGFGAVVAWILHMLARCRVAADESGVTVVNAFNTRRLEWPQILDVTMNVGDPWPTLDLADGTSIGAMGINGAEKALAARQLTELQSLLRARGEAPDPA
;
A
#
# COMPACT_ATOMS: atom_id res chain seq x y z
N MET A 1 -7.70 18.01 7.49
CA MET A 1 -6.83 18.84 8.35
C MET A 1 -7.56 20.05 8.91
N LEU A 2 -8.16 20.91 8.10
CA LEU A 2 -8.88 22.12 8.57
C LEU A 2 -10.00 21.84 9.59
N GLY A 3 -10.80 20.79 9.40
CA GLY A 3 -11.90 20.45 10.34
C GLY A 3 -11.47 20.05 11.75
N LEU A 4 -10.30 19.41 11.90
CA LEU A 4 -9.73 19.05 13.20
C LEU A 4 -9.16 20.26 13.93
N VAL A 5 -8.59 21.21 13.18
CA VAL A 5 -8.10 22.49 13.72
C VAL A 5 -9.27 23.35 14.23
N VAL A 6 -10.41 23.36 13.51
CA VAL A 6 -11.63 24.06 13.94
C VAL A 6 -12.20 23.44 15.21
N LEU A 7 -12.26 22.10 15.32
CA LEU A 7 -12.72 21.43 16.53
C LEU A 7 -11.82 21.76 17.73
N ALA A 8 -10.50 21.81 17.54
CA ALA A 8 -9.54 22.15 18.59
C ALA A 8 -9.65 23.60 19.10
N VAL A 9 -10.12 24.53 18.26
CA VAL A 9 -10.36 25.94 18.62
C VAL A 9 -11.73 26.13 19.30
N VAL A 10 -12.71 25.28 18.97
CA VAL A 10 -14.08 25.31 19.54
C VAL A 10 -14.17 24.58 20.89
N VAL A 11 -13.14 23.84 21.29
CA VAL A 11 -13.09 23.16 22.59
C VAL A 11 -13.09 24.21 23.73
N PRO A 12 -14.08 24.18 24.65
CA PRO A 12 -14.28 25.21 25.67
C PRO A 12 -13.10 25.31 26.66
N GLU A 13 -13.01 26.42 27.40
CA GLU A 13 -11.88 26.80 28.28
C GLU A 13 -11.49 25.82 29.42
N GLN A 14 -12.15 24.66 29.51
CA GLN A 14 -11.99 23.68 30.58
C GLN A 14 -10.84 22.67 30.36
N TYR A 15 -10.16 22.72 29.22
CA TYR A 15 -9.12 21.75 28.84
C TYR A 15 -7.73 22.19 29.27
N LYS A 16 -7.05 21.33 30.06
CA LYS A 16 -5.68 21.59 30.54
C LYS A 16 -4.70 21.57 29.37
N LEU A 17 -3.52 22.18 29.54
CA LEU A 17 -2.48 22.26 28.50
C LEU A 17 -2.13 20.87 27.91
N PHE A 18 -2.20 19.84 28.75
CA PHE A 18 -2.01 18.44 28.37
C PHE A 18 -3.06 17.93 27.37
N ASP A 19 -4.35 18.26 27.55
CA ASP A 19 -5.42 17.78 26.68
C ASP A 19 -5.34 18.43 25.29
N ARG A 20 -4.87 19.69 25.22
CA ARG A 20 -4.61 20.38 23.95
C ARG A 20 -3.46 19.73 23.19
N VAL A 21 -2.38 19.36 23.87
CA VAL A 21 -1.25 18.65 23.26
C VAL A 21 -1.67 17.27 22.76
N LEU A 22 -2.48 16.53 23.53
CA LEU A 22 -3.01 15.24 23.10
C LEU A 22 -3.93 15.36 21.89
N MET A 23 -4.79 16.38 21.83
CA MET A 23 -5.69 16.59 20.69
C MET A 23 -4.92 16.94 19.41
N VAL A 24 -3.90 17.81 19.51
CA VAL A 24 -3.01 18.11 18.38
C VAL A 24 -2.20 16.89 17.97
N GLY A 25 -1.64 16.15 18.94
CA GLY A 25 -0.90 14.92 18.70
C GLY A 25 -1.75 13.85 18.03
N PHE A 26 -2.99 13.66 18.47
CA PHE A 26 -3.94 12.74 17.84
C PHE A 26 -4.24 13.15 16.39
N GLY A 27 -4.51 14.44 16.15
CA GLY A 27 -4.69 14.96 14.80
C GLY A 27 -3.47 14.74 13.90
N ALA A 28 -2.26 14.92 14.44
CA ALA A 28 -1.02 14.67 13.72
C ALA A 28 -0.83 13.18 13.40
N VAL A 29 -1.14 12.29 14.33
CA VAL A 29 -1.08 10.82 14.12
C VAL A 29 -2.08 10.39 13.06
N VAL A 30 -3.33 10.87 13.11
CA VAL A 30 -4.33 10.56 12.09
C VAL A 30 -3.90 11.09 10.73
N ALA A 31 -3.39 12.32 10.66
CA ALA A 31 -2.86 12.90 9.43
C ALA A 31 -1.69 12.10 8.87
N TRP A 32 -0.79 11.64 9.74
CA TRP A 32 0.34 10.79 9.38
C TRP A 32 -0.14 9.46 8.79
N ILE A 33 -1.08 8.78 9.44
CA ILE A 33 -1.67 7.52 8.96
C ILE A 33 -2.36 7.72 7.61
N LEU A 34 -3.15 8.79 7.44
CA LEU A 34 -3.81 9.10 6.18
C LEU A 34 -2.79 9.40 5.07
N HIS A 35 -1.72 10.16 5.37
CA HIS A 35 -0.65 10.42 4.42
C HIS A 35 0.08 9.13 4.02
N MET A 36 0.28 8.23 4.97
CA MET A 36 0.92 6.94 4.77
C MET A 36 0.08 6.02 3.87
N LEU A 37 -1.24 5.96 4.11
CA LEU A 37 -2.18 5.22 3.25
C LEU A 37 -2.27 5.82 1.84
N ALA A 38 -2.26 7.15 1.72
CA ALA A 38 -2.26 7.83 0.43
C ALA A 38 -0.97 7.61 -0.39
N ARG A 39 0.12 7.18 0.26
CA ARG A 39 1.39 6.85 -0.41
C ARG A 39 1.47 5.41 -0.90
N CYS A 40 0.52 4.55 -0.54
CA CYS A 40 0.48 3.19 -1.02
C CYS A 40 0.39 3.17 -2.55
N ARG A 41 1.37 2.55 -3.20
CA ARG A 41 1.43 2.45 -4.66
C ARG A 41 2.16 1.18 -5.06
N VAL A 42 1.75 0.60 -6.18
CA VAL A 42 2.47 -0.50 -6.83
C VAL A 42 2.92 0.03 -8.18
N ALA A 43 4.23 0.01 -8.42
CA ALA A 43 4.82 0.46 -9.67
C ALA A 43 5.60 -0.71 -10.29
N ALA A 44 5.15 -1.20 -11.43
CA ALA A 44 5.90 -2.14 -12.24
C ALA A 44 6.78 -1.37 -13.24
N ASP A 45 8.06 -1.70 -13.28
CA ASP A 45 9.08 -1.10 -14.14
C ASP A 45 9.78 -2.19 -14.96
N GLU A 46 10.64 -1.82 -15.90
CA GLU A 46 11.41 -2.76 -16.71
C GLU A 46 12.32 -3.64 -15.85
N SER A 47 12.92 -3.06 -14.81
CA SER A 47 13.83 -3.78 -13.89
C SER A 47 13.13 -4.65 -12.84
N GLY A 48 11.85 -4.41 -12.54
CA GLY A 48 11.15 -5.13 -11.48
C GLY A 48 9.87 -4.45 -11.00
N VAL A 49 9.41 -4.81 -9.81
CA VAL A 49 8.19 -4.25 -9.19
C VAL A 49 8.54 -3.57 -7.87
N THR A 50 8.12 -2.32 -7.72
CA THR A 50 8.22 -1.57 -6.46
C THR A 50 6.85 -1.56 -5.78
N VAL A 51 6.76 -2.23 -4.62
CA VAL A 51 5.58 -2.25 -3.77
C VAL A 51 5.80 -1.28 -2.62
N VAL A 52 5.07 -0.17 -2.64
CA VAL A 52 4.99 0.79 -1.53
C VAL A 52 3.73 0.47 -0.76
N ASN A 53 3.89 -0.15 0.40
CA ASN A 53 2.84 -0.31 1.40
C ASN A 53 2.93 0.80 2.44
N ALA A 54 1.90 0.91 3.26
CA ALA A 54 1.80 1.96 4.26
C ALA A 54 3.06 1.99 5.16
N PHE A 55 3.50 0.84 5.67
CA PHE A 55 4.66 0.77 6.58
C PHE A 55 5.97 0.30 5.94
N ASN A 56 5.95 -0.18 4.69
CA ASN A 56 7.11 -0.82 4.09
C ASN A 56 7.18 -0.51 2.59
N THR A 57 8.36 -0.16 2.09
CA THR A 57 8.63 -0.04 0.66
C THR A 57 9.66 -1.09 0.27
N ARG A 58 9.26 -2.01 -0.61
CA ARG A 58 10.16 -3.07 -1.12
C ARG A 58 10.25 -2.97 -2.64
N ARG A 59 11.48 -2.91 -3.14
CA ARG A 59 11.77 -3.07 -4.56
C ARG A 59 12.15 -4.52 -4.80
N LEU A 60 11.43 -5.17 -5.70
CA LEU A 60 11.59 -6.56 -6.08
C LEU A 60 12.02 -6.62 -7.54
N GLU A 61 12.95 -7.51 -7.86
CA GLU A 61 13.25 -7.83 -9.26
C GLU A 61 12.25 -8.85 -9.80
N TRP A 62 12.01 -8.87 -11.10
CA TRP A 62 11.08 -9.83 -11.72
C TRP A 62 11.35 -11.29 -11.33
N PRO A 63 12.60 -11.79 -11.31
CA PRO A 63 12.89 -13.17 -10.91
C PRO A 63 12.61 -13.47 -9.43
N GLN A 64 12.49 -12.44 -8.59
CA GLN A 64 12.17 -12.62 -7.17
C GLN A 64 10.68 -12.87 -6.95
N ILE A 65 9.83 -12.54 -7.92
CA ILE A 65 8.38 -12.69 -7.84
C ILE A 65 8.03 -14.00 -8.52
N LEU A 66 7.48 -14.96 -7.77
CA LEU A 66 7.09 -16.26 -8.28
C LEU A 66 5.65 -16.25 -8.79
N ASP A 67 4.75 -15.67 -8.01
CA ASP A 67 3.34 -15.59 -8.36
C ASP A 67 2.70 -14.34 -7.77
N VAL A 68 1.57 -13.95 -8.34
CA VAL A 68 0.70 -12.90 -7.79
C VAL A 68 -0.72 -13.44 -7.69
N THR A 69 -1.18 -13.59 -6.46
CA THR A 69 -2.50 -14.16 -6.15
C THR A 69 -3.39 -13.15 -5.43
N MET A 70 -4.70 -13.27 -5.61
CA MET A 70 -5.69 -12.48 -4.89
C MET A 70 -6.97 -13.32 -4.78
N ASN A 71 -7.36 -13.67 -3.55
CA ASN A 71 -8.60 -14.42 -3.35
C ASN A 71 -9.82 -13.48 -3.32
N VAL A 72 -10.99 -14.06 -3.56
CA VAL A 72 -12.25 -13.34 -3.45
C VAL A 72 -12.46 -12.93 -2.00
N GLY A 73 -12.45 -11.63 -1.73
CA GLY A 73 -12.58 -11.06 -0.39
C GLY A 73 -11.29 -10.52 0.18
N ASP A 74 -10.14 -10.77 -0.45
CA ASP A 74 -8.88 -10.18 -0.02
C ASP A 74 -8.88 -8.66 -0.29
N PRO A 75 -8.41 -7.85 0.67
CA PRO A 75 -8.40 -6.40 0.53
C PRO A 75 -7.33 -5.91 -0.48
N TRP A 76 -6.34 -6.74 -0.80
CA TRP A 76 -5.28 -6.46 -1.78
C TRP A 76 -4.64 -7.77 -2.27
N PRO A 77 -4.01 -7.78 -3.46
CA PRO A 77 -3.26 -8.93 -3.96
C PRO A 77 -1.98 -9.18 -3.14
N THR A 78 -1.50 -10.41 -3.18
CA THR A 78 -0.27 -10.87 -2.52
C THR A 78 0.71 -11.37 -3.57
N LEU A 79 1.98 -10.95 -3.46
CA LEU A 79 3.09 -11.40 -4.28
C LEU A 79 3.87 -12.45 -3.49
N ASP A 80 4.01 -13.63 -4.05
CA ASP A 80 4.82 -14.72 -3.50
C ASP A 80 6.24 -14.59 -4.02
N LEU A 81 7.22 -14.65 -3.11
CA LEU A 81 8.62 -14.38 -3.43
C LEU A 81 9.47 -15.65 -3.36
N ALA A 82 10.56 -15.63 -4.13
CA ALA A 82 11.51 -16.74 -4.19
C ALA A 82 12.22 -17.05 -2.87
N ASP A 83 12.22 -16.11 -1.91
CA ASP A 83 12.74 -16.31 -0.55
C ASP A 83 11.77 -17.07 0.37
N GLY A 84 10.60 -17.48 -0.14
CA GLY A 84 9.54 -18.14 0.62
C GLY A 84 8.67 -17.20 1.44
N THR A 85 8.87 -15.89 1.31
CA THR A 85 8.00 -14.87 1.93
C THR A 85 6.95 -14.37 0.94
N SER A 86 5.84 -13.87 1.48
CA SER A 86 4.78 -13.25 0.68
C SER A 86 4.58 -11.81 1.13
N ILE A 87 4.40 -10.89 0.18
CA ILE A 87 4.13 -9.48 0.49
C ILE A 87 2.79 -9.05 -0.10
N GLY A 88 1.97 -8.38 0.70
CA GLY A 88 0.75 -7.73 0.19
C GLY A 88 1.10 -6.52 -0.67
N ALA A 89 0.35 -6.28 -1.74
CA ALA A 89 0.45 -5.11 -2.60
C ALA A 89 -0.72 -4.16 -2.34
N MET A 90 -0.66 -3.44 -1.22
CA MET A 90 -1.74 -2.57 -0.73
C MET A 90 -2.09 -1.42 -1.70
N GLY A 91 -1.20 -1.09 -2.64
CA GLY A 91 -1.49 -0.11 -3.69
C GLY A 91 -2.54 -0.57 -4.71
N ILE A 92 -2.89 -1.86 -4.76
CA ILE A 92 -4.03 -2.37 -5.52
C ILE A 92 -5.18 -2.61 -4.55
N ASN A 93 -6.25 -1.83 -4.68
CA ASN A 93 -7.35 -1.85 -3.73
C ASN A 93 -8.44 -2.86 -4.14
N GLY A 94 -8.56 -3.96 -3.41
CA GLY A 94 -9.55 -5.01 -3.68
C GLY A 94 -11.01 -4.54 -3.61
N ALA A 95 -11.29 -3.44 -2.91
CA ALA A 95 -12.62 -2.82 -2.88
C ALA A 95 -13.08 -2.34 -4.27
N GLU A 96 -12.14 -2.02 -5.17
CA GLU A 96 -12.40 -1.54 -6.52
C GLU A 96 -12.62 -2.68 -7.53
N LYS A 97 -12.77 -3.93 -7.07
CA LYS A 97 -13.17 -5.15 -7.79
C LYS A 97 -12.70 -5.23 -9.25
N ALA A 98 -13.44 -4.61 -10.18
CA ALA A 98 -13.13 -4.60 -11.60
C ALA A 98 -11.77 -3.97 -11.93
N LEU A 99 -11.39 -2.89 -11.24
CA LEU A 99 -10.08 -2.28 -11.42
C LEU A 99 -8.98 -3.17 -10.84
N ALA A 100 -9.18 -3.71 -9.65
CA ALA A 100 -8.24 -4.63 -9.00
C ALA A 100 -7.98 -5.88 -9.87
N ALA A 101 -9.04 -6.46 -10.44
CA ALA A 101 -8.92 -7.61 -11.35
C ALA A 101 -8.12 -7.27 -12.62
N ARG A 102 -8.31 -6.06 -13.18
CA ARG A 102 -7.53 -5.60 -14.34
C ARG A 102 -6.07 -5.40 -13.98
N GLN A 103 -5.79 -4.70 -12.88
CA GLN A 103 -4.42 -4.46 -12.40
C GLN A 103 -3.69 -5.76 -12.06
N LEU A 104 -4.39 -6.72 -11.44
CA LEU A 104 -3.85 -8.05 -11.17
C LEU A 104 -3.52 -8.78 -12.47
N THR A 105 -4.44 -8.77 -13.45
CA THR A 105 -4.23 -9.44 -14.75
C THR A 105 -3.06 -8.81 -15.51
N GLU A 106 -2.92 -7.48 -15.45
CA GLU A 106 -1.80 -6.75 -16.04
C GLU A 106 -0.47 -7.07 -15.33
N LEU A 107 -0.48 -7.16 -14.00
CA LEU A 107 0.71 -7.54 -13.23
C LEU A 107 1.13 -8.98 -13.53
N GLN A 108 0.18 -9.92 -13.64
CA GLN A 108 0.44 -11.30 -14.04
C GLN A 108 0.94 -11.42 -15.48
N SER A 109 0.45 -10.60 -16.42
CA SER A 109 0.93 -10.62 -17.80
C SER A 109 2.37 -10.08 -17.89
N LEU A 110 2.68 -9.02 -17.15
CA LEU A 110 4.05 -8.50 -17.04
C LEU A 110 4.98 -9.51 -16.37
N LEU A 111 4.50 -10.21 -15.34
CA LEU A 111 5.25 -11.28 -14.68
C LEU A 111 5.57 -12.41 -15.65
N ARG A 112 4.61 -12.88 -16.45
CA ARG A 112 4.89 -13.91 -17.47
C ARG A 112 5.87 -13.42 -18.55
N ALA A 113 5.78 -12.15 -18.93
CA ALA A 113 6.64 -11.58 -19.95
C ALA A 113 8.09 -11.33 -19.48
N ARG A 114 8.30 -11.13 -18.17
CA ARG A 114 9.60 -10.68 -17.60
C ARG A 114 10.17 -11.56 -16.48
N GLY A 115 9.38 -12.44 -15.89
CA GLY A 115 9.76 -13.35 -14.80
C GLY A 115 10.28 -14.69 -15.31
N GLU A 116 9.86 -15.14 -16.49
CA GLU A 116 10.47 -16.28 -17.17
C GLU A 116 11.82 -15.82 -17.74
N ALA A 117 12.92 -16.30 -17.17
CA ALA A 117 14.21 -16.20 -17.85
C ALA A 117 14.04 -16.86 -19.24
N PRO A 118 14.58 -16.28 -20.33
CA PRO A 118 14.54 -16.94 -21.63
C PRO A 118 15.18 -18.33 -21.49
N ASP A 119 14.40 -19.37 -21.77
CA ASP A 119 14.82 -20.76 -21.74
C ASP A 119 16.13 -20.88 -22.54
N PRO A 120 17.26 -21.28 -21.92
CA PRO A 120 18.51 -21.45 -22.64
C PRO A 120 18.36 -22.68 -23.54
N ALA A 121 18.02 -22.42 -24.81
CA ALA A 121 18.02 -23.41 -25.89
C ALA A 121 19.40 -24.04 -26.12
#